data_AF-A0AAE4Q9A7-F1
#
_entry.id   AF-A0AAE4Q9A7-F1
#
_cell.length_a   1.000
_cell.length_b   1.000
_cell.length_c   1.000
_cell.angle_alpha   90.00
_cell.angle_beta   90.00
_cell.angle_gamma   90.00
#
_symmetry.space_group_name_H-M   'P 1'
#
loop_
_entity.id
_entity.type
_entity.pdbx_description
1 polymer ?
#
loop_
_entity_poly.entity_id
_entity_poly.type
_entity_poly.pdbx_seq_one_letter_code
_entity_poly.pdbx_strand_id
1 'polypeptide(L)'
;MTSRQAEDYQLLRGYYLTGLGQEGDTYYFKLPKGHPLFQKLQAGDVIVSFYQTKELITSIPALVRVDGVIENVMTVKATLAQEKKKHVPHLPVVRAYENFDPIHYAQLMDSYQALKKEMRQLSQFQVVQGTLFDVDEEDFYESN
;
A
#
# COMPACT_ATOMS: atom_id res chain seq x y z
N MET A 1 18.56 -28.53 -19.92
CA MET A 1 17.24 -27.98 -19.54
C MET A 1 16.98 -28.35 -18.10
N THR A 2 17.46 -27.54 -17.17
CA THR A 2 17.42 -27.84 -15.74
C THR A 2 16.06 -27.39 -15.20
N SER A 3 15.26 -28.34 -14.75
CA SER A 3 14.03 -28.09 -14.01
C SER A 3 14.36 -27.21 -12.80
N ARG A 4 13.87 -25.97 -12.76
CA ARG A 4 13.84 -25.17 -11.54
C ARG A 4 13.03 -25.97 -10.52
N GLN A 5 13.73 -26.62 -9.59
CA GLN A 5 13.15 -27.16 -8.37
C GLN A 5 12.25 -26.07 -7.79
N ALA A 6 11.05 -26.43 -7.33
CA ALA A 6 10.17 -25.50 -6.64
C ALA A 6 10.97 -24.92 -5.48
N GLU A 7 11.46 -23.69 -5.63
CA GLU A 7 12.19 -22.99 -4.58
C GLU A 7 11.27 -22.94 -3.36
N ASP A 8 11.75 -23.46 -2.23
CA ASP A 8 11.04 -23.36 -0.95
C ASP A 8 10.91 -21.86 -0.63
N TYR A 9 9.73 -21.29 -0.84
CA TYR A 9 9.40 -19.93 -0.42
C TYR A 9 8.62 -19.97 0.88
N GLN A 10 8.91 -19.02 1.76
CA GLN A 10 8.03 -18.63 2.84
C GLN A 10 7.11 -17.54 2.29
N LEU A 11 5.81 -17.68 2.53
CA LEU A 11 4.81 -16.70 2.12
C LEU A 11 4.34 -15.94 3.36
N LEU A 12 4.33 -14.61 3.26
CA LEU A 12 3.85 -13.71 4.29
C LEU A 12 2.57 -13.04 3.81
N ARG A 13 1.63 -12.81 4.72
CA ARG A 13 0.48 -11.94 4.52
C ARG A 13 0.70 -10.66 5.31
N GLY A 14 0.36 -9.51 4.74
CA GLY A 14 0.49 -8.24 5.44
C GLY A 14 -0.31 -7.10 4.81
N TYR A 15 -0.26 -5.96 5.49
CA TYR A 15 -0.97 -4.73 5.13
C TYR A 15 0.04 -3.61 4.89
N TYR A 16 -0.21 -2.77 3.89
CA TYR A 16 0.61 -1.58 3.67
C TYR A 16 0.39 -0.55 4.78
N LEU A 17 1.48 0.08 5.20
CA LEU A 17 1.47 1.22 6.12
C LEU A 17 1.69 2.51 5.32
N THR A 18 0.72 3.42 5.40
CA THR A 18 0.72 4.69 4.66
C THR A 18 0.58 5.89 5.59
N GLY A 19 0.69 7.12 5.08
CA GLY A 19 0.37 8.34 5.84
C GLY A 19 -1.11 8.46 6.24
N LEU A 20 -1.98 7.60 5.72
CA LEU A 20 -3.39 7.50 6.13
C LEU A 20 -3.62 6.45 7.23
N GLY A 21 -2.59 5.68 7.58
CA GLY A 21 -2.70 4.52 8.44
C GLY A 21 -2.47 3.21 7.67
N GLN A 22 -2.89 2.10 8.29
CA GLN A 22 -2.84 0.78 7.69
C GLN A 22 -3.96 0.63 6.64
N GLU A 23 -3.63 0.08 5.49
CA GLU A 23 -4.63 -0.26 4.47
C GLU A 23 -5.52 -1.43 4.89
N GLY A 24 -6.74 -1.47 4.35
CA GLY A 24 -7.70 -2.54 4.65
C GLY A 24 -7.46 -3.82 3.86
N ASP A 25 -6.82 -3.74 2.68
CA ASP A 25 -6.54 -4.89 1.84
C ASP A 25 -5.27 -5.62 2.31
N THR A 26 -5.33 -6.96 2.32
CA THR A 26 -4.15 -7.81 2.57
C THR A 26 -3.45 -8.19 1.27
N TYR A 27 -2.13 -8.25 1.34
CA TYR A 27 -1.28 -8.69 0.23
C TYR A 27 -0.35 -9.81 0.66
N TYR A 28 0.12 -10.57 -0.33
CA TYR A 28 1.05 -11.68 -0.11
C TYR A 28 2.45 -11.31 -0.62
N PHE A 29 3.46 -11.71 0.15
CA PHE A 29 4.87 -11.42 -0.10
C PHE A 29 5.69 -12.71 0.00
N LYS A 30 6.71 -12.83 -0.84
CA LYS A 30 7.56 -14.01 -0.92
C LYS A 30 8.95 -13.76 -0.34
N LEU A 31 9.42 -14.75 0.39
CA LEU A 31 10.76 -14.79 0.94
C LEU A 31 11.42 -16.12 0.57
N PRO A 32 12.50 -16.11 -0.24
CA PRO A 32 13.18 -17.34 -0.63
C PRO A 32 13.96 -17.96 0.54
N LYS A 33 14.10 -19.29 0.56
CA LYS A 33 14.87 -20.04 1.58
C LYS A 33 16.29 -19.56 1.82
N GLY A 34 16.95 -19.01 0.79
CA GLY A 34 18.29 -18.44 0.91
C GLY A 34 18.36 -17.06 1.58
N HIS A 35 17.22 -16.43 1.88
CA HIS A 35 17.21 -15.09 2.47
C HIS A 35 17.59 -15.12 3.96
N PRO A 36 18.38 -14.16 4.46
CA PRO A 36 18.77 -14.09 5.88
C PRO A 36 17.63 -14.03 6.90
N LEU A 37 16.42 -13.69 6.45
CA LEU A 37 15.22 -13.53 7.26
C LEU A 37 14.29 -14.77 7.21
N PHE A 38 14.66 -15.81 6.47
CA PHE A 38 13.83 -16.99 6.31
C PHE A 38 13.52 -17.63 7.67
N GLN A 39 12.23 -17.85 7.95
CA GLN A 39 11.72 -18.36 9.24
C GLN A 39 12.02 -17.48 10.47
N LYS A 40 12.44 -16.22 10.28
CA LYS A 40 12.68 -15.28 11.38
C LYS A 40 11.60 -14.22 11.55
N LEU A 41 10.74 -14.06 10.55
CA LEU A 41 9.65 -13.09 10.57
C LEU A 41 8.42 -13.67 11.25
N GLN A 42 7.68 -12.83 11.96
CA GLN A 42 6.46 -13.15 12.68
C GLN A 42 5.40 -12.05 12.49
N ALA A 43 4.17 -12.33 12.95
CA ALA A 43 3.10 -11.34 12.97
C ALA A 43 3.51 -10.12 13.82
N GLY A 44 3.23 -8.92 13.32
CA GLY A 44 3.61 -7.66 13.95
C GLY A 44 4.90 -7.06 13.42
N ASP A 45 5.80 -7.85 12.82
CA ASP A 45 7.01 -7.32 12.20
C ASP A 45 6.67 -6.37 11.05
N VAL A 46 7.54 -5.39 10.82
CA VAL A 46 7.43 -4.50 9.65
C VAL A 46 8.53 -4.87 8.67
N ILE A 47 8.15 -5.07 7.41
CA ILE A 47 9.05 -5.38 6.31
C ILE A 47 9.03 -4.29 5.26
N VAL A 48 10.06 -4.28 4.43
CA VAL A 48 10.16 -3.43 3.24
C VAL A 48 9.95 -4.29 2.01
N SER A 49 9.06 -3.84 1.13
CA SER A 49 8.84 -4.38 -0.21
C SER A 49 8.52 -3.23 -1.17
N PHE A 50 7.82 -3.52 -2.27
CA PHE A 50 7.28 -2.54 -3.18
C PHE A 50 5.76 -2.41 -3.00
N TYR A 51 5.21 -1.28 -3.44
CA TYR A 51 3.76 -1.05 -3.39
C TYR A 51 3.06 -1.74 -4.56
N GLN A 52 1.95 -2.41 -4.28
CA GLN A 52 1.08 -3.02 -5.29
C GLN A 52 -0.38 -2.75 -4.96
N THR A 53 -1.21 -2.67 -6.00
CA THR A 53 -2.66 -2.72 -5.88
C THR A 53 -3.16 -4.08 -6.39
N LYS A 54 -4.48 -4.26 -6.46
CA LYS A 54 -5.08 -5.45 -7.10
C LYS A 54 -4.77 -5.54 -8.60
N GLU A 55 -4.35 -4.44 -9.22
CA GLU A 55 -4.21 -4.30 -10.67
C GLU A 55 -2.76 -4.08 -11.12
N LEU A 56 -1.91 -3.49 -10.27
CA LEU A 56 -0.58 -3.05 -10.68
C LEU A 56 0.48 -3.27 -9.60
N ILE A 57 1.70 -3.54 -10.05
CA ILE A 57 2.92 -3.53 -9.24
C ILE A 57 3.72 -2.26 -9.59
N THR A 58 4.18 -1.54 -8.58
CA THR A 58 4.99 -0.32 -8.76
C THR A 58 6.44 -0.54 -8.36
N SER A 59 7.30 0.41 -8.72
CA SER A 59 8.67 0.54 -8.20
C SER A 59 8.76 1.32 -6.88
N ILE A 60 7.62 1.74 -6.31
CA ILE A 60 7.58 2.57 -5.09
C ILE A 60 7.88 1.66 -3.88
N PRO A 61 8.91 1.95 -3.07
CA PRO A 61 9.16 1.21 -1.83
C PRO A 61 8.00 1.39 -0.84
N ALA A 62 7.66 0.33 -0.13
CA ALA A 62 6.57 0.33 0.82
C ALA A 62 6.90 -0.43 2.10
N LEU A 63 6.37 0.09 3.21
CA LEU A 63 6.37 -0.59 4.49
C LEU A 63 5.12 -1.47 4.57
N VAL A 64 5.32 -2.70 5.03
CA VAL A 64 4.24 -3.68 5.19
C VAL A 64 4.30 -4.21 6.61
N ARG A 65 3.19 -4.12 7.33
CA ARG A 65 3.02 -4.81 8.60
C ARG A 65 2.62 -6.25 8.34
N VAL A 66 3.42 -7.19 8.83
CA VAL A 66 3.14 -8.62 8.72
C VAL A 66 1.95 -8.95 9.62
N ASP A 67 0.93 -9.54 9.01
CA ASP A 67 -0.25 -10.05 9.70
C ASP A 67 -0.07 -11.52 10.07
N GLY A 68 0.58 -12.30 9.19
CA GLY A 68 0.85 -13.70 9.47
C GLY A 68 1.80 -14.36 8.48
N VAL A 69 2.44 -15.42 8.95
CA VAL A 69 3.27 -16.32 8.15
C VAL A 69 2.39 -17.49 7.68
N ILE A 70 2.40 -17.77 6.38
CA ILE A 70 1.61 -18.87 5.82
C ILE A 70 2.45 -20.15 5.89
N GLU A 71 2.13 -21.01 6.85
CA GLU A 71 2.83 -22.29 7.06
C GLU A 71 2.23 -23.46 6.26
N ASN A 72 0.97 -23.33 5.83
CA ASN A 72 0.28 -24.39 5.11
C ASN A 72 0.87 -24.60 3.70
N VAL A 73 1.52 -25.74 3.51
CA VAL A 73 2.18 -26.13 2.24
C VAL A 73 1.23 -26.14 1.05
N MET A 74 -0.03 -26.56 1.23
CA MET A 74 -1.02 -26.58 0.16
C MET A 74 -1.39 -25.17 -0.27
N THR A 75 -1.57 -24.26 0.69
CA THR A 75 -1.83 -22.84 0.42
C THR A 75 -0.65 -22.21 -0.32
N VAL A 76 0.58 -22.43 0.14
CA VAL A 76 1.79 -21.92 -0.54
C VAL A 76 1.86 -22.42 -1.99
N LYS A 77 1.66 -23.72 -2.22
CA LYS A 77 1.66 -24.30 -3.58
C LYS A 77 0.55 -23.71 -4.46
N ALA A 78 -0.66 -23.55 -3.92
CA ALA A 78 -1.78 -22.96 -4.65
C ALA A 78 -1.50 -21.50 -5.05
N THR A 79 -0.93 -20.71 -4.14
CA THR A 79 -0.53 -19.31 -4.40
C THR A 79 0.52 -19.24 -5.50
N LEU A 80 1.57 -20.07 -5.44
CA LEU A 80 2.62 -20.12 -6.46
C LEU A 80 2.09 -20.60 -7.83
N ALA A 81 1.13 -21.53 -7.84
CA ALA A 81 0.46 -21.93 -9.07
C ALA A 81 -0.36 -20.78 -9.68
N GLN A 82 -1.01 -19.96 -8.83
CA GLN A 82 -1.75 -18.79 -9.27
C GLN A 82 -0.86 -17.73 -9.91
N GLU A 83 0.36 -17.50 -9.38
CA GLU A 83 1.34 -16.60 -10.00
C GLU A 83 1.67 -17.04 -11.43
N LYS A 84 1.95 -18.33 -11.63
CA LYS A 84 2.27 -18.89 -12.95
C LYS A 84 1.10 -18.74 -13.91
N LYS A 85 -0.13 -18.90 -13.43
CA LYS A 85 -1.34 -18.72 -14.23
C LYS A 85 -1.55 -17.25 -14.61
N LYS A 86 -1.38 -16.33 -13.67
CA LYS A 86 -1.63 -14.89 -13.87
C LYS A 86 -0.45 -14.15 -14.50
N HIS A 87 0.74 -14.75 -14.57
CA HIS A 87 1.99 -14.12 -15.01
C HIS A 87 2.36 -12.88 -14.17
N VAL A 88 1.90 -12.83 -12.92
CA VAL A 88 2.17 -11.75 -11.97
C VAL A 88 2.81 -12.37 -10.72
N PRO A 89 4.05 -12.00 -10.36
CA PRO A 89 4.70 -12.51 -9.17
C PRO A 89 4.18 -11.79 -7.91
N HIS A 90 4.08 -12.50 -6.79
CA HIS A 90 4.02 -11.83 -5.50
C HIS A 90 5.35 -11.14 -5.21
N LEU A 91 5.26 -9.99 -4.57
CA LEU A 91 6.41 -9.14 -4.32
C LEU A 91 7.41 -9.75 -3.34
N PRO A 92 8.72 -9.49 -3.53
CA PRO A 92 9.74 -10.00 -2.65
C PRO A 92 9.76 -9.20 -1.34
N VAL A 93 10.08 -9.89 -0.25
CA VAL A 93 10.57 -9.22 0.96
C VAL A 93 12.01 -8.78 0.70
N VAL A 94 12.28 -7.48 0.80
CA VAL A 94 13.63 -6.93 0.58
C VAL A 94 14.43 -6.95 1.87
N ARG A 95 13.81 -6.52 2.98
CA ARG A 95 14.41 -6.51 4.31
C ARG A 95 13.34 -6.39 5.39
N ALA A 96 13.72 -6.65 6.64
CA ALA A 96 12.97 -6.18 7.79
C ALA A 96 13.23 -4.68 7.99
N TYR A 97 12.22 -3.94 8.44
CA TYR A 97 12.36 -2.56 8.86
C TYR A 97 12.59 -2.54 10.37
N GLU A 98 13.86 -2.55 10.75
CA GLU A 98 14.28 -2.53 12.15
C GLU A 98 13.89 -1.22 12.83
N ASN A 99 13.59 -1.28 14.13
CA ASN A 99 13.25 -0.12 14.96
C ASN A 99 12.02 0.66 14.47
N PHE A 100 11.00 -0.05 13.97
CA PHE A 100 9.70 0.58 13.71
C PHE A 100 9.13 1.13 15.02
N ASP A 101 8.96 2.44 15.09
CA ASP A 101 8.38 3.13 16.24
C ASP A 101 6.96 3.61 15.89
N PRO A 102 5.92 3.06 16.55
CA PRO A 102 4.54 3.49 16.36
C PRO A 102 4.32 4.99 16.61
N ILE A 103 5.12 5.62 17.48
CA ILE A 103 5.03 7.07 17.78
C ILE A 103 5.50 7.88 16.58
N HIS A 104 6.65 7.54 16.00
CA HIS A 104 7.13 8.19 14.77
C HIS A 104 6.16 7.96 13.61
N TYR A 105 5.53 6.78 13.54
CA TYR A 105 4.51 6.51 12.53
C TYR A 105 3.25 7.38 12.72
N ALA A 106 2.80 7.60 13.97
CA ALA A 106 1.68 8.51 14.25
C ALA A 106 2.01 9.95 13.82
N GLN A 107 3.24 10.42 14.04
CA GLN A 107 3.68 11.74 13.58
C GLN A 107 3.63 11.89 12.05
N LEU A 108 3.96 10.84 11.30
CA LEU A 108 3.81 10.82 9.84
C LEU A 108 2.34 11.00 9.43
N MET A 109 1.44 10.31 10.13
CA MET A 109 -0.01 10.42 9.87
C MET A 109 -0.53 11.83 10.17
N ASP A 110 -0.13 12.42 11.30
CA ASP A 110 -0.50 13.79 11.67
C ASP A 110 0.01 14.80 10.63
N SER A 111 1.26 14.64 10.19
CA SER A 111 1.86 15.48 9.14
C SER A 111 1.09 15.39 7.83
N TYR A 112 0.63 14.19 7.44
CA TYR A 112 -0.21 14.03 6.26
C TYR A 112 -1.60 14.66 6.41
N GLN A 113 -2.21 14.60 7.60
CA GLN A 113 -3.48 15.31 7.85
C GLN A 113 -3.32 16.82 7.75
N ALA A 114 -2.21 17.37 8.24
CA ALA A 114 -1.88 18.79 8.08
C ALA A 114 -1.73 19.17 6.60
N LEU A 115 -0.96 18.39 5.83
CA LEU A 115 -0.82 18.58 4.38
C LEU A 115 -2.18 18.52 3.66
N LYS A 116 -3.03 17.55 4.02
CA LYS A 116 -4.38 17.42 3.44
C LYS A 116 -5.25 18.64 3.72
N LYS A 117 -5.11 19.26 4.89
CA LYS A 117 -5.82 20.52 5.24
C LYS A 117 -5.30 21.68 4.40
N GLU A 118 -3.99 21.81 4.23
CA GLU A 118 -3.37 22.84 3.41
C GLU A 118 -3.81 22.72 1.94
N MET A 119 -3.75 21.51 1.36
CA MET A 119 -4.21 21.27 -0.01
C MET A 119 -5.67 21.70 -0.22
N ARG A 120 -6.55 21.43 0.76
CA ARG A 120 -7.96 21.85 0.71
C ARG A 120 -8.08 23.37 0.68
N GLN A 121 -7.35 24.06 1.54
CA GLN A 121 -7.35 25.52 1.59
C GLN A 121 -6.87 26.13 0.27
N LEU A 122 -5.75 25.63 -0.28
CA LEU A 122 -5.21 26.09 -1.56
C LEU A 122 -6.17 25.82 -2.73
N SER A 123 -6.85 24.66 -2.75
CA SER A 123 -7.86 24.38 -3.78
C SER A 123 -9.12 25.24 -3.65
N GLN A 124 -9.50 25.63 -2.43
CA GLN A 124 -10.66 26.51 -2.21
C GLN A 124 -10.41 27.92 -2.74
N PHE A 125 -9.17 28.42 -2.67
CA PHE A 125 -8.81 29.71 -3.28
C PHE A 125 -8.98 29.74 -4.81
N GLN A 126 -8.87 28.60 -5.51
CA GLN A 126 -9.16 28.52 -6.94
C GLN A 126 -10.65 28.53 -7.27
N VAL A 127 -11.53 28.14 -6.34
CA VAL A 127 -13.00 28.17 -6.55
C VAL A 127 -13.57 29.58 -6.39
N VAL A 128 -12.88 30.47 -5.67
CA VAL A 128 -13.34 31.85 -5.40
C VAL A 128 -12.98 32.83 -6.53
N GLN A 129 -12.22 32.41 -7.55
CA GLN A 129 -11.88 33.26 -8.71
C GLN A 129 -12.63 32.85 -9.99
N GLY A 130 -13.92 32.57 -9.85
CA GLY A 130 -14.81 32.25 -10.96
C GLY A 130 -16.26 32.11 -10.54
N THR A 131 -16.83 33.16 -9.94
CA THR A 131 -18.28 33.39 -9.97
C THR A 131 -18.69 33.71 -11.41
N LEU A 132 -18.69 32.70 -12.28
CA LEU A 132 -19.30 32.76 -13.61
C LEU A 132 -20.82 32.47 -13.55
N PHE A 133 -21.38 32.44 -12.34
CA PHE A 133 -22.81 32.30 -12.08
C PHE A 133 -23.31 33.34 -11.05
N ASP A 134 -22.56 34.44 -10.85
CA ASP A 134 -23.14 35.68 -10.30
C ASP A 134 -23.58 36.55 -11.49
N VAL A 135 -24.53 36.03 -12.27
CA VAL A 135 -25.45 36.89 -13.03
C VAL A 135 -26.75 36.75 -12.27
N ASP A 136 -27.02 37.76 -11.45
CA ASP A 136 -28.13 37.83 -10.52
C ASP A 136 -29.47 37.52 -11.23
N GLU A 137 -30.29 36.69 -10.59
CA GLU A 137 -31.71 36.46 -10.93
C GLU A 137 -32.59 37.69 -10.62
N GLU A 138 -32.09 38.93 -10.82
CA GLU A 138 -32.77 40.19 -10.46
C GLU A 138 -33.06 41.15 -11.63
N ASP A 139 -33.13 40.65 -12.88
CA ASP A 139 -33.66 41.43 -14.03
C ASP A 139 -35.04 40.93 -14.53
N PHE A 140 -35.88 40.45 -13.62
CA PHE A 140 -37.33 40.43 -13.86
C PHE A 140 -37.97 41.66 -13.22
N TYR A 141 -38.54 42.53 -14.06
CA TYR A 141 -39.32 43.75 -13.76
C TYR A 141 -38.46 44.95 -13.31
N GLU A 142 -38.32 46.06 -14.04
CA GLU A 142 -39.35 46.93 -14.63
C GLU A 142 -38.74 47.80 -15.75
N SER A 143 -39.44 48.02 -16.86
CA SER A 143 -39.96 49.35 -17.25
C SER A 143 -40.44 49.40 -18.71
N ASN A 144 -41.77 49.55 -18.84
CA ASN A 144 -42.60 50.06 -19.95
C ASN A 144 -42.71 49.27 -21.26
#